data_AF-A0A5F0MF32-F1
#
_entry.id   AF-A0A5F0MF32-F1
#
_cell.length_a   1.000
_cell.length_b   1.000
_cell.length_c   1.000
_cell.angle_alpha   90.00
_cell.angle_beta   90.00
_cell.angle_gamma   90.00
#
_symmetry.space_group_name_H-M   'P 1'
#
loop_
_entity.id
_entity.type
_entity.pdbx_description
1 polymer ?
#
loop_
_entity_poly.entity_id
_entity_poly.type
_entity_poly.pdbx_seq_one_letter_code
_entity_poly.pdbx_strand_id
1 'polypeptide(L)'
;MNWKKILGFLIVIAAVVFIGFSVFGPKEKAKVSTVSTTEVKEKTVVETLSTTGKLEPIETQDAYGQGVVSEVNVAVGDTVEKDATLVSYLDGTKLKANFAGTVTALNVKKDEADLSAQTAKPSVSLADLSNLKVAISLSKSDASIVKKDQVVTLRTGNETFKGRVSAIDPVATTTTGATGSNTALGGTIVFDTPPAGLFAGFEIDADITTNTADNALTIPVEALLYDKENKPFVYTIKKDQAKKVMIETGIQSDNLVQINKGLTKGEKVILTPDDSIKNGTRVTAK
;
A
#
# COMPACT_ATOMS: atom_id res chain seq x y z
N MET A 1 23.33 -49.28 71.74
CA MET A 1 24.02 -48.56 70.65
C MET A 1 23.57 -47.11 70.65
N ASN A 2 24.48 -46.14 70.77
CA ASN A 2 24.14 -44.73 71.04
C ASN A 2 23.48 -44.05 69.83
N TRP A 3 22.15 -43.95 69.84
CA TRP A 3 21.31 -43.32 68.81
C TRP A 3 21.81 -41.94 68.36
N LYS A 4 22.38 -41.15 69.27
CA LYS A 4 22.95 -39.83 68.97
C LYS A 4 24.14 -39.88 67.99
N LYS A 5 24.94 -40.95 68.01
CA LYS A 5 26.06 -41.14 67.06
C LYS A 5 25.58 -41.59 65.67
N ILE A 6 24.52 -42.39 65.62
CA ILE A 6 23.87 -42.82 64.37
C ILE A 6 23.21 -41.62 63.68
N LEU A 7 22.53 -40.77 64.45
CA LEU A 7 21.88 -39.56 63.94
C LEU A 7 22.89 -38.55 63.38
N GLY A 8 24.03 -38.35 64.07
CA GLY A 8 25.11 -37.50 63.58
C GLY A 8 25.72 -37.99 62.26
N PHE A 9 25.91 -39.30 62.11
CA PHE A 9 26.46 -39.89 60.89
C PHE A 9 25.48 -39.79 59.70
N LEU A 10 24.17 -39.97 59.95
CA LEU A 10 23.14 -39.79 58.92
C LEU A 10 23.04 -38.35 58.42
N ILE A 11 23.19 -37.35 59.30
CA ILE A 11 23.18 -35.94 58.90
C ILE A 11 24.39 -35.60 58.03
N VAL A 12 25.57 -36.14 58.34
CA VAL A 12 26.77 -35.94 57.53
C VAL A 12 26.64 -36.60 56.16
N ILE A 13 26.09 -37.82 56.09
CA ILE A 13 25.82 -38.49 54.80
C ILE A 13 24.79 -37.68 54.00
N ALA A 14 23.71 -37.21 54.63
CA ALA A 14 22.71 -36.39 53.95
C ALA A 14 23.30 -35.09 53.42
N ALA A 15 24.19 -34.43 54.17
CA ALA A 15 24.89 -33.22 53.73
C ALA A 15 25.83 -33.50 52.55
N VAL A 16 26.59 -34.61 52.59
CA VAL A 16 27.50 -35.00 51.49
C VAL A 16 26.72 -35.41 50.25
N VAL A 17 25.59 -36.11 50.40
CA VAL A 17 24.70 -36.45 49.27
C VAL A 17 24.05 -35.20 48.69
N PHE A 18 23.64 -34.23 49.53
CA PHE A 18 23.06 -32.97 49.08
C PHE A 18 24.08 -32.09 48.35
N ILE A 19 25.31 -31.98 48.87
CA ILE A 19 26.40 -31.26 48.20
C ILE A 19 26.80 -31.99 46.92
N GLY A 20 26.88 -33.32 46.95
CA GLY A 20 27.12 -34.15 45.78
C GLY A 20 26.05 -33.97 44.71
N PHE A 21 24.78 -33.91 45.08
CA PHE A 21 23.67 -33.67 44.17
C PHE A 21 23.58 -32.20 43.71
N SER A 22 24.03 -31.25 44.51
CA SER A 22 24.06 -29.83 44.14
C SER A 22 25.23 -29.50 43.19
N VAL A 23 26.38 -30.15 43.38
CA VAL A 23 27.59 -29.93 42.56
C VAL A 23 27.65 -30.86 41.33
N PHE A 24 27.19 -32.11 41.46
CA PHE A 24 27.22 -33.15 40.42
C PHE A 24 25.83 -33.63 39.98
N GLY A 25 24.75 -32.99 40.44
CA GLY A 25 23.41 -33.25 39.91
C GLY A 25 23.38 -33.04 38.40
N PRO A 26 22.54 -33.79 37.68
CA PRO A 26 22.42 -33.63 36.24
C PRO A 26 22.01 -32.18 35.93
N LYS A 27 22.93 -31.40 35.35
CA LYS A 27 22.59 -30.09 34.79
C LYS A 27 21.50 -30.33 33.76
N GLU A 28 20.28 -29.86 34.03
CA GLU A 28 19.18 -29.91 33.07
C GLU A 28 19.73 -29.46 31.71
N LYS A 29 19.64 -30.34 30.70
CA LYS A 29 20.05 -29.99 29.35
C LYS A 29 19.18 -28.81 28.93
N ALA A 30 19.79 -27.63 28.85
CA ALA A 30 19.11 -26.41 28.45
C ALA A 30 18.28 -26.69 27.19
N LYS A 31 16.97 -26.47 27.27
CA LYS A 31 16.02 -26.68 26.16
C LYS A 31 16.53 -25.86 24.98
N VAL A 32 17.03 -26.53 23.94
CA VAL A 32 17.58 -25.87 22.75
C VAL A 32 16.41 -25.56 21.84
N SER A 33 16.12 -24.27 21.65
CA SER A 33 15.06 -23.83 20.73
C SER A 33 15.59 -23.87 19.30
N THR A 34 14.88 -24.58 18.43
CA THR A 34 15.19 -24.59 16.99
C THR A 34 14.56 -23.35 16.35
N VAL A 35 15.34 -22.57 15.61
CA VAL A 35 14.90 -21.30 15.04
C VAL A 35 15.17 -21.23 13.55
N SER A 36 14.24 -20.63 12.80
CA SER A 36 14.48 -20.26 11.41
C SER A 36 15.37 -19.02 11.35
N THR A 37 16.31 -18.99 10.41
CA THR A 37 17.18 -17.82 10.24
C THR A 37 17.26 -17.39 8.79
N THR A 38 17.61 -16.14 8.59
CA THR A 38 18.07 -15.63 7.29
C THR A 38 19.32 -14.80 7.47
N GLU A 39 20.07 -14.66 6.39
CA GLU A 39 21.23 -13.79 6.36
C GLU A 39 20.82 -12.36 5.99
N VAL A 40 21.45 -11.39 6.65
CA VAL A 40 21.34 -9.99 6.28
C VAL A 40 22.00 -9.78 4.92
N LYS A 41 21.22 -9.30 3.94
CA LYS A 41 21.66 -9.12 2.55
C LYS A 41 21.28 -7.75 2.03
N GLU A 42 22.02 -7.29 1.03
CA GLU A 42 21.68 -6.07 0.30
C GLU A 42 20.52 -6.35 -0.65
N LYS A 43 19.46 -5.54 -0.58
CA LYS A 43 18.29 -5.59 -1.47
C LYS A 43 17.75 -4.18 -1.67
N THR A 44 17.03 -3.95 -2.75
CA THR A 44 16.23 -2.73 -2.90
C THR A 44 14.99 -2.83 -2.01
N VAL A 45 14.76 -1.80 -1.20
CA VAL A 45 13.52 -1.62 -0.44
C VAL A 45 12.71 -0.52 -1.10
N VAL A 46 11.43 -0.79 -1.35
CA VAL A 46 10.49 0.17 -1.94
C VAL A 46 9.39 0.43 -0.92
N GLU A 47 9.31 1.66 -0.43
CA GLU A 47 8.23 2.10 0.43
C GLU A 47 7.08 2.60 -0.46
N THR A 48 5.88 2.11 -0.19
CA THR A 48 4.69 2.42 -0.97
C THR A 48 3.59 2.99 -0.10
N LEU A 49 2.87 3.99 -0.63
CA LEU A 49 1.58 4.42 -0.11
C LEU A 49 0.49 3.76 -0.96
N SER A 50 -0.32 2.90 -0.33
CA SER A 50 -1.49 2.30 -0.96
C SER A 50 -2.72 3.20 -0.77
N THR A 51 -3.43 3.44 -1.86
CA THR A 51 -4.69 4.19 -1.87
C THR A 51 -5.61 3.65 -2.96
N THR A 52 -6.85 4.12 -2.99
CA THR A 52 -7.81 3.82 -4.05
C THR A 52 -8.14 5.11 -4.79
N GLY A 53 -8.28 5.02 -6.11
CA GLY A 53 -8.63 6.15 -6.94
C GLY A 53 -9.78 5.83 -7.89
N LYS A 54 -10.39 6.87 -8.43
CA LYS A 54 -11.49 6.76 -9.39
C LYS A 54 -10.96 6.91 -10.81
N LEU A 55 -11.36 6.01 -11.70
CA LEU A 55 -11.08 6.11 -13.13
C LEU A 55 -11.93 7.22 -13.75
N GLU A 56 -11.29 8.16 -14.40
CA GLU A 56 -11.94 9.28 -15.08
C GLU A 56 -11.42 9.40 -16.51
N PRO A 57 -12.26 9.77 -17.48
CA PRO A 57 -11.78 10.20 -18.78
C PRO A 57 -10.85 11.41 -18.63
N ILE A 58 -9.81 11.49 -19.46
CA ILE A 58 -8.93 12.68 -19.43
C ILE A 58 -9.70 13.91 -19.91
N GLU A 59 -10.51 13.75 -20.96
CA GLU A 59 -11.35 14.81 -21.51
C GLU A 59 -12.82 14.40 -21.50
N THR A 60 -13.67 15.34 -21.08
CA THR A 60 -15.13 15.21 -21.17
C THR A 60 -15.71 16.50 -21.75
N GLN A 61 -16.84 16.37 -22.43
CA GLN A 61 -17.61 17.48 -22.94
C GLN A 61 -19.09 17.23 -22.68
N ASP A 62 -19.71 18.16 -21.98
CA ASP A 62 -21.16 18.24 -21.84
C ASP A 62 -21.68 19.35 -22.75
N ALA A 63 -22.49 18.99 -23.73
CA ALA A 63 -23.12 19.93 -24.65
C ALA A 63 -24.56 20.19 -24.23
N TYR A 64 -24.93 21.47 -24.15
CA TYR A 64 -26.27 21.92 -23.76
C TYR A 64 -26.89 22.70 -24.91
N GLY A 65 -28.07 22.29 -25.34
CA GLY A 65 -28.84 23.00 -26.33
C GLY A 65 -30.18 23.49 -25.80
N GLN A 66 -30.87 24.19 -26.70
CA GLN A 66 -32.18 24.79 -26.49
C GLN A 66 -32.92 24.86 -27.82
N GLY A 67 -34.23 24.63 -27.79
CA GLY A 67 -35.09 24.73 -28.98
C GLY A 67 -35.55 23.37 -29.48
N VAL A 68 -36.14 23.32 -30.67
CA VAL A 68 -36.67 22.06 -31.21
C VAL A 68 -35.59 21.34 -32.01
N VAL A 69 -35.34 20.08 -31.64
CA VAL A 69 -34.32 19.24 -32.26
C VAL A 69 -34.80 18.81 -33.65
N SER A 70 -34.00 19.09 -34.67
CA SER A 70 -34.27 18.71 -36.05
C SER A 70 -33.68 17.35 -36.42
N GLU A 71 -32.50 17.04 -35.89
CA GLU A 71 -31.79 15.79 -36.17
C GLU A 71 -30.87 15.41 -35.01
N VAL A 72 -30.81 14.11 -34.73
CA VAL A 72 -29.86 13.49 -33.80
C VAL A 72 -29.01 12.52 -34.61
N ASN A 73 -27.71 12.79 -34.70
CA ASN A 73 -26.78 12.10 -35.59
C ASN A 73 -25.99 10.97 -34.91
N VAL A 74 -26.22 10.78 -33.60
CA VAL A 74 -25.41 9.89 -32.75
C VAL A 74 -26.30 9.13 -31.76
N ALA A 75 -25.80 8.01 -31.26
CA ALA A 75 -26.36 7.22 -30.17
C ALA A 75 -25.33 7.04 -29.04
N VAL A 76 -25.80 6.66 -27.85
CA VAL A 76 -24.91 6.31 -26.73
C VAL A 76 -24.05 5.11 -27.13
N GLY A 77 -22.74 5.22 -26.94
CA GLY A 77 -21.74 4.24 -27.37
C GLY A 77 -21.09 4.54 -28.72
N ASP A 78 -21.61 5.48 -29.50
CA ASP A 78 -21.00 5.85 -30.77
C ASP A 78 -19.67 6.57 -30.55
N THR A 79 -18.69 6.24 -31.39
CA THR A 79 -17.42 6.99 -31.48
C THR A 79 -17.56 8.07 -32.54
N VAL A 80 -17.14 9.29 -32.22
CA VAL A 80 -17.20 10.46 -33.10
C VAL A 80 -15.84 11.13 -33.20
N GLU A 81 -15.59 11.73 -34.35
CA GLU A 81 -14.41 12.57 -34.59
C GLU A 81 -14.64 14.00 -34.08
N LYS A 82 -13.55 14.75 -33.91
CA LYS A 82 -13.62 16.18 -33.62
C LYS A 82 -14.42 16.92 -34.72
N ASP A 83 -15.20 17.91 -34.30
CA ASP A 83 -16.10 18.74 -35.12
C ASP A 83 -17.30 18.00 -35.75
N ALA A 84 -17.48 16.71 -35.46
CA ALA A 84 -18.67 15.96 -35.88
C ALA A 84 -19.94 16.61 -35.31
N THR A 85 -20.97 16.72 -36.14
CA THR A 85 -22.28 17.24 -35.71
C THR A 85 -23.02 16.16 -34.93
N LEU A 86 -23.33 16.44 -33.66
CA LEU A 86 -23.99 15.51 -32.75
C LEU A 86 -25.52 15.68 -32.84
N VAL A 87 -25.98 16.94 -32.76
CA VAL A 87 -27.39 17.32 -32.76
C VAL A 87 -27.55 18.59 -33.58
N SER A 88 -28.61 18.67 -34.38
CA SER A 88 -29.03 19.87 -35.10
C SER A 88 -30.39 20.36 -34.59
N TYR A 89 -30.61 21.67 -34.61
CA TYR A 89 -31.88 22.31 -34.25
C TYR A 89 -32.56 22.93 -35.48
N LEU A 90 -33.87 23.19 -35.37
CA LEU A 90 -34.65 23.79 -36.46
C LEU A 90 -34.24 25.24 -36.77
N ASP A 91 -33.62 25.94 -35.82
CA ASP A 91 -33.09 27.30 -36.01
C ASP A 91 -31.72 27.33 -36.72
N GLY A 92 -31.17 26.17 -37.08
CA GLY A 92 -29.87 26.01 -37.74
C GLY A 92 -28.69 25.83 -36.78
N THR A 93 -28.91 25.92 -35.47
CA THR A 93 -27.88 25.67 -34.45
C THR A 93 -27.45 24.19 -34.46
N LYS A 94 -26.18 23.93 -34.13
CA LYS A 94 -25.61 22.57 -34.08
C LYS A 94 -24.75 22.38 -32.83
N LEU A 95 -24.92 21.27 -32.14
CA LEU A 95 -23.95 20.79 -31.16
C LEU A 95 -22.90 19.95 -31.87
N LYS A 96 -21.62 20.22 -31.59
CA LYS A 96 -20.48 19.52 -32.19
C LYS A 96 -19.55 18.96 -31.14
N ALA A 97 -18.83 17.91 -31.50
CA ALA A 97 -17.75 17.35 -30.68
C ALA A 97 -16.52 18.28 -30.70
N ASN A 98 -15.96 18.61 -29.55
CA ASN A 98 -14.75 19.42 -29.42
C ASN A 98 -13.45 18.60 -29.58
N PHE A 99 -13.55 17.28 -29.42
CA PHE A 99 -12.49 16.29 -29.54
C PHE A 99 -13.08 14.95 -30.03
N ALA A 100 -12.21 14.02 -30.44
CA ALA A 100 -12.65 12.68 -30.84
C ALA A 100 -12.93 11.83 -29.58
N GLY A 101 -14.10 11.22 -29.48
CA GLY A 101 -14.50 10.54 -28.24
C GLY A 101 -15.72 9.65 -28.40
N THR A 102 -16.22 9.13 -27.29
CA THR A 102 -17.40 8.27 -27.23
C THR A 102 -18.57 9.00 -26.58
N VAL A 103 -19.76 8.90 -27.18
CA VAL A 103 -20.99 9.47 -26.62
C VAL A 103 -21.41 8.65 -25.40
N THR A 104 -21.37 9.26 -24.22
CA THR A 104 -21.70 8.60 -22.94
C THR A 104 -23.13 8.86 -22.48
N ALA A 105 -23.74 9.94 -22.94
CA ALA A 105 -25.15 10.24 -22.68
C ALA A 105 -25.78 10.98 -23.85
N LEU A 106 -27.06 10.69 -24.10
CA LEU A 106 -27.90 11.37 -25.07
C LEU A 106 -29.28 11.58 -24.44
N ASN A 107 -29.68 12.82 -24.24
CA ASN A 107 -30.90 13.19 -23.51
C ASN A 107 -31.92 13.94 -24.36
N VAL A 108 -31.69 13.97 -25.67
CA VAL A 108 -32.57 14.63 -26.64
C VAL A 108 -33.11 13.65 -27.66
N LYS A 109 -34.25 13.99 -28.26
CA LYS A 109 -34.90 13.23 -29.31
C LYS A 109 -35.31 14.16 -30.44
N LYS A 110 -35.33 13.62 -31.65
CA LYS A 110 -35.80 14.32 -32.84
C LYS A 110 -37.25 14.79 -32.66
N ASP A 111 -37.55 15.99 -33.16
CA ASP A 111 -38.87 16.63 -33.16
C ASP A 111 -39.39 16.97 -31.74
N GLU A 112 -38.54 16.89 -30.71
CA GLU A 112 -38.85 17.29 -29.34
C GLU A 112 -38.11 18.59 -28.95
N ALA A 113 -38.63 19.28 -27.94
CA ALA A 113 -37.98 20.44 -27.36
C ALA A 113 -36.82 20.02 -26.45
N ASP A 114 -35.64 20.56 -26.72
CA ASP A 114 -34.47 20.46 -25.86
C ASP A 114 -34.56 21.49 -24.73
N LEU A 115 -34.63 21.00 -23.50
CA LEU A 115 -34.68 21.78 -22.26
C LEU A 115 -33.40 21.64 -21.43
N SER A 116 -32.33 21.09 -22.02
CA SER A 116 -31.08 20.80 -21.33
C SER A 116 -30.44 22.02 -20.68
N ALA A 117 -30.42 23.16 -21.37
CA ALA A 117 -29.92 24.41 -20.80
C ALA A 117 -30.70 24.89 -19.56
N GLN A 118 -32.00 24.59 -19.49
CA GLN A 118 -32.87 25.00 -18.36
C GLN A 118 -32.81 24.03 -17.18
N THR A 119 -32.53 22.75 -17.46
CA THR A 119 -32.55 21.67 -16.47
C THR A 119 -31.17 21.29 -15.94
N ALA A 120 -30.11 21.92 -16.45
CA ALA A 120 -28.71 21.59 -16.17
C ALA A 120 -28.38 20.10 -16.42
N LYS A 121 -29.14 19.44 -17.30
CA LYS A 121 -28.87 18.08 -17.79
C LYS A 121 -28.38 18.18 -19.23
N PRO A 122 -27.16 17.73 -19.57
CA PRO A 122 -26.61 17.91 -20.91
C PRO A 122 -27.46 17.23 -21.98
N SER A 123 -27.54 17.82 -23.17
CA SER A 123 -28.19 17.25 -24.35
C SER A 123 -27.41 16.02 -24.81
N VAL A 124 -26.08 16.15 -24.85
CA VAL A 124 -25.13 15.09 -25.19
C VAL A 124 -23.92 15.20 -24.27
N SER A 125 -23.43 14.07 -23.76
CA SER A 125 -22.15 13.96 -23.07
C SER A 125 -21.19 13.13 -23.90
N LEU A 126 -19.96 13.60 -24.02
CA LEU A 126 -18.87 12.98 -24.76
C LEU A 126 -17.68 12.78 -23.81
N ALA A 127 -16.98 11.65 -23.93
CA ALA A 127 -15.78 11.38 -23.14
C ALA A 127 -14.70 10.70 -23.98
N ASP A 128 -13.43 11.04 -23.73
CA ASP A 128 -12.29 10.26 -24.25
C ASP A 128 -12.09 9.04 -23.35
N LEU A 129 -12.65 7.90 -23.77
CA LEU A 129 -12.50 6.62 -23.08
C LEU A 129 -11.23 5.86 -23.50
N SER A 130 -10.50 6.36 -24.49
CA SER A 130 -9.24 5.74 -24.92
C SER A 130 -8.09 6.10 -23.98
N ASN A 131 -8.17 7.25 -23.31
CA ASN A 131 -7.21 7.69 -22.32
C ASN A 131 -7.90 7.99 -20.98
N LEU A 132 -7.66 7.14 -20.00
CA LEU A 132 -8.14 7.33 -18.64
C LEU A 132 -7.04 7.93 -17.75
N LYS A 133 -7.46 8.62 -16.71
CA LYS A 133 -6.65 9.02 -15.56
C LYS A 133 -7.26 8.45 -14.30
N VAL A 134 -6.50 8.44 -13.22
CA VAL A 134 -6.97 8.03 -11.89
C VAL A 134 -6.94 9.25 -10.99
N ALA A 135 -8.11 9.67 -10.52
CA ALA A 135 -8.25 10.71 -9.51
C ALA A 135 -8.14 10.09 -8.11
N ILE A 136 -7.20 10.57 -7.30
CA ILE A 136 -6.97 10.10 -5.93
C ILE A 136 -7.24 11.22 -4.92
N SER A 137 -7.58 10.83 -3.70
CA SER A 137 -7.81 11.72 -2.58
C SER A 137 -6.74 11.47 -1.52
N LEU A 138 -5.93 12.48 -1.22
CA LEU A 138 -4.79 12.37 -0.31
C LEU A 138 -5.10 13.06 1.02
N SER A 139 -4.88 12.35 2.13
CA SER A 139 -4.91 12.98 3.45
C SER A 139 -3.75 13.96 3.63
N LYS A 140 -3.77 14.75 4.71
CA LYS A 140 -2.68 15.70 5.00
C LYS A 140 -1.31 15.02 5.11
N SER A 141 -1.23 13.83 5.72
CA SER A 141 0.02 13.08 5.83
C SER A 141 0.47 12.56 4.47
N ASP A 142 -0.45 12.04 3.67
CA ASP A 142 -0.14 11.44 2.37
C ASP A 142 0.32 12.51 1.38
N ALA A 143 -0.37 13.65 1.35
CA ALA A 143 -0.01 14.80 0.52
C ALA A 143 1.40 15.35 0.81
N SER A 144 1.97 15.07 1.99
CA SER A 144 3.33 15.50 2.34
C SER A 144 4.43 14.64 1.73
N ILE A 145 4.11 13.39 1.36
CA ILE A 145 5.06 12.40 0.83
C ILE A 145 4.81 12.06 -0.64
N VAL A 146 3.59 12.28 -1.13
CA VAL A 146 3.26 12.13 -2.56
C VAL A 146 3.76 13.33 -3.35
N LYS A 147 4.44 13.07 -4.46
CA LYS A 147 5.07 14.06 -5.33
C LYS A 147 4.83 13.72 -6.79
N LYS A 148 4.86 14.75 -7.63
CA LYS A 148 4.84 14.58 -9.09
C LYS A 148 5.96 13.64 -9.55
N ASP A 149 5.66 12.87 -10.59
CA ASP A 149 6.54 11.92 -11.28
C ASP A 149 6.91 10.66 -10.47
N GLN A 150 6.33 10.46 -9.27
CA GLN A 150 6.43 9.19 -8.57
C GLN A 150 5.76 8.06 -9.35
N VAL A 151 6.44 6.91 -9.39
CA VAL A 151 5.95 5.69 -10.04
C VAL A 151 4.78 5.11 -9.25
N VAL A 152 3.76 4.67 -9.96
CA VAL A 152 2.56 4.06 -9.39
C VAL A 152 2.30 2.71 -10.04
N THR A 153 2.03 1.71 -9.21
CA THR A 153 1.46 0.44 -9.66
C THR A 153 -0.03 0.45 -9.43
N LEU A 154 -0.82 0.34 -10.50
CA LEU A 154 -2.28 0.36 -10.46
C LEU A 154 -2.82 -1.07 -10.58
N ARG A 155 -3.83 -1.45 -9.81
CA ARG A 155 -4.39 -2.81 -9.82
C ARG A 155 -5.91 -2.83 -9.80
N THR A 156 -6.48 -3.77 -10.56
CA THR A 156 -7.90 -4.14 -10.47
C THR A 156 -8.03 -5.64 -10.70
N GLY A 157 -8.60 -6.35 -9.73
CA GLY A 157 -8.60 -7.82 -9.74
C GLY A 157 -7.20 -8.40 -9.91
N ASN A 158 -6.99 -9.15 -11.00
CA ASN A 158 -5.70 -9.77 -11.33
C ASN A 158 -4.86 -8.96 -12.33
N GLU A 159 -5.35 -7.81 -12.80
CA GLU A 159 -4.66 -6.97 -13.78
C GLU A 159 -3.82 -5.92 -13.08
N THR A 160 -2.66 -5.60 -13.68
CA THR A 160 -1.73 -4.60 -13.16
C THR A 160 -1.30 -3.67 -14.29
N PHE A 161 -1.32 -2.37 -13.99
CA PHE A 161 -0.91 -1.32 -14.90
C PHE A 161 0.18 -0.47 -14.26
N LYS A 162 1.00 0.16 -15.10
CA LYS A 162 2.01 1.13 -14.66
C LYS A 162 1.53 2.53 -14.96
N GLY A 163 1.83 3.43 -14.03
CA GLY A 163 1.55 4.84 -14.21
C GLY A 163 2.47 5.69 -13.33
N ARG A 164 2.13 6.96 -13.29
CA ARG A 164 2.85 7.96 -12.49
C ARG A 164 1.92 9.06 -12.01
N VAL A 165 2.27 9.64 -10.87
CA VAL A 165 1.60 10.84 -10.37
C VAL A 165 1.89 11.99 -11.35
N SER A 166 0.88 12.44 -12.07
CA SER A 166 1.03 13.52 -13.06
C SER A 166 0.86 14.90 -12.44
N ALA A 167 -0.02 15.01 -11.45
CA ALA A 167 -0.37 16.26 -10.80
C ALA A 167 -0.84 16.03 -9.35
N ILE A 168 -0.64 17.06 -8.54
CA ILE A 168 -1.24 17.19 -7.21
C ILE A 168 -1.90 18.56 -7.21
N ASP A 169 -3.15 18.62 -6.74
CA ASP A 169 -3.90 19.86 -6.70
C ASP A 169 -3.21 20.88 -5.78
N PRO A 170 -3.27 22.18 -6.11
CA PRO A 170 -2.62 23.20 -5.29
C PRO A 170 -3.41 23.54 -4.02
N VAL A 171 -4.67 23.10 -3.92
CA VAL A 171 -5.60 23.47 -2.84
C VAL A 171 -6.40 22.26 -2.41
N ALA A 172 -6.47 22.03 -1.09
CA ALA A 172 -7.28 20.95 -0.52
C ALA A 172 -8.78 21.30 -0.55
N THR A 173 -9.61 20.28 -0.75
CA THR A 173 -11.07 20.41 -0.72
C THR A 173 -11.62 19.79 0.56
N THR A 174 -12.54 20.50 1.22
CA THR A 174 -13.26 19.98 2.39
C THR A 174 -14.66 19.55 1.98
N THR A 175 -14.98 18.28 2.18
CA THR A 175 -16.33 17.73 1.99
C THR A 175 -16.98 17.52 3.34
N THR A 176 -18.15 18.13 3.56
CA THR A 176 -18.94 17.95 4.79
C THR A 176 -20.08 16.99 4.52
N GLY A 177 -20.09 15.87 5.23
CA GLY A 177 -21.15 14.86 5.19
C GLY A 177 -21.83 14.67 6.54
N ALA A 178 -22.78 13.74 6.60
CA ALA A 178 -23.52 13.42 7.82
C ALA A 178 -22.62 12.96 8.99
N THR A 179 -21.43 12.43 8.69
CA THR A 179 -20.46 11.90 9.66
C THR A 179 -19.33 12.90 9.99
N GLY A 180 -19.39 14.14 9.48
CA GLY A 180 -18.39 15.18 9.72
C GLY A 180 -17.74 15.71 8.43
N SER A 181 -16.67 16.48 8.59
CA SER A 181 -15.91 17.06 7.49
C SER A 181 -14.63 16.28 7.23
N ASN A 182 -14.35 15.99 5.96
CA ASN A 182 -13.10 15.43 5.49
C ASN A 182 -12.38 16.43 4.59
N THR A 183 -11.13 16.77 4.92
CA THR A 183 -10.28 17.64 4.08
C THR A 183 -9.21 16.79 3.42
N ALA A 184 -9.16 16.81 2.10
CA ALA A 184 -8.20 16.06 1.31
C ALA A 184 -7.65 16.89 0.14
N LEU A 185 -6.43 16.57 -0.29
CA LEU A 185 -5.81 17.13 -1.47
C LEU A 185 -6.05 16.19 -2.66
N GLY A 186 -6.51 16.72 -3.79
CA GLY A 186 -6.66 15.92 -5.00
C GLY A 186 -5.30 15.58 -5.61
N GLY A 187 -5.21 14.40 -6.20
CA GLY A 187 -4.08 13.99 -7.02
C GLY A 187 -4.56 13.33 -8.30
N THR A 188 -3.73 13.41 -9.35
CA THR A 188 -3.98 12.72 -10.62
C THR A 188 -2.83 11.77 -10.91
N ILE A 189 -3.17 10.53 -11.25
CA ILE A 189 -2.24 9.54 -11.80
C ILE A 189 -2.62 9.30 -13.26
N VAL A 190 -1.62 9.21 -14.12
CA VAL A 190 -1.80 8.82 -15.53
C VAL A 190 -1.14 7.49 -15.77
N PHE A 191 -1.74 6.68 -16.64
CA PHE A 191 -1.13 5.44 -17.10
C PHE A 191 0.05 5.76 -18.02
N ASP A 192 1.09 4.92 -17.97
CA ASP A 192 2.23 5.05 -18.89
C ASP A 192 1.88 4.57 -20.30
N THR A 193 0.88 3.68 -20.40
CA THR A 193 0.31 3.21 -21.66
C THR A 193 -1.20 3.19 -21.50
N PRO A 194 -1.98 3.64 -22.50
CA PRO A 194 -3.44 3.62 -22.44
C PRO A 194 -3.97 2.25 -21.99
N PRO A 195 -4.79 2.20 -20.93
CA PRO A 195 -5.27 0.93 -20.40
C PRO A 195 -6.41 0.40 -21.28
N ALA A 196 -6.42 -0.91 -21.54
CA ALA A 196 -7.55 -1.60 -22.16
C ALA A 196 -8.40 -2.28 -21.08
N GLY A 197 -9.71 -2.45 -21.33
CA GLY A 197 -10.61 -3.20 -20.46
C GLY A 197 -11.04 -2.48 -19.17
N LEU A 198 -10.63 -1.22 -18.98
CA LEU A 198 -11.05 -0.39 -17.87
C LEU A 198 -12.27 0.46 -18.24
N PHE A 199 -13.18 0.65 -17.28
CA PHE A 199 -14.36 1.48 -17.45
C PHE A 199 -14.28 2.70 -16.53
N ALA A 200 -14.49 3.88 -17.11
CA ALA A 200 -14.59 5.12 -16.34
C ALA A 200 -15.71 5.03 -15.29
N GLY A 201 -15.49 5.69 -14.15
CA GLY A 201 -16.41 5.70 -13.02
C GLY A 201 -16.15 4.62 -11.98
N PHE A 202 -15.43 3.54 -12.32
CA PHE A 202 -15.03 2.53 -11.34
C PHE A 202 -13.76 2.92 -10.57
N GLU A 203 -13.55 2.24 -9.45
CA GLU A 203 -12.38 2.38 -8.60
C GLU A 203 -11.24 1.46 -9.04
N ILE A 204 -10.00 1.88 -8.76
CA ILE A 204 -8.78 1.13 -9.00
C ILE A 204 -7.81 1.35 -7.83
N ASP A 205 -7.11 0.31 -7.41
CA ASP A 205 -6.09 0.41 -6.37
C ASP A 205 -4.80 1.02 -6.94
N ALA A 206 -4.13 1.83 -6.13
CA ALA A 206 -2.91 2.54 -6.51
C ALA A 206 -1.86 2.43 -5.40
N ASP A 207 -0.72 1.81 -5.72
CA ASP A 207 0.47 1.81 -4.88
C ASP A 207 1.47 2.83 -5.42
N ILE A 208 1.58 3.96 -4.72
CA ILE A 208 2.50 5.04 -5.07
C ILE A 208 3.84 4.78 -4.40
N THR A 209 4.92 4.71 -5.17
CA THR A 209 6.27 4.59 -4.63
C THR A 209 6.70 5.92 -3.99
N THR A 210 6.80 5.96 -2.67
CA THR A 210 7.13 7.16 -1.90
C THR A 210 8.63 7.29 -1.63
N ASN A 211 9.31 6.15 -1.45
CA ASN A 211 10.74 6.11 -1.24
C ASN A 211 11.37 4.82 -1.81
N THR A 212 12.66 4.88 -2.13
CA THR A 212 13.42 3.73 -2.62
C THR A 212 14.82 3.77 -2.05
N ALA A 213 15.25 2.66 -1.46
CA ALA A 213 16.59 2.47 -0.96
C ALA A 213 17.26 1.32 -1.71
N ASP A 214 18.06 1.67 -2.71
CA ASP A 214 18.81 0.70 -3.51
C ASP A 214 20.02 0.16 -2.76
N ASN A 215 20.30 -1.14 -2.96
CA ASN A 215 21.43 -1.83 -2.32
C ASN A 215 21.49 -1.62 -0.79
N ALA A 216 20.33 -1.45 -0.16
CA ALA A 216 20.22 -1.27 1.26
C ALA A 216 20.47 -2.59 1.99
N LEU A 217 21.14 -2.56 3.13
CA LEU A 217 21.23 -3.72 4.01
C LEU A 217 19.82 -4.02 4.55
N THR A 218 19.32 -5.25 4.38
CA THR A 218 17.93 -5.59 4.71
C THR A 218 17.78 -6.84 5.56
N ILE A 219 16.67 -6.86 6.30
CA ILE A 219 16.12 -8.07 6.94
C ILE A 219 14.63 -8.19 6.58
N PRO A 220 14.04 -9.40 6.65
CA PRO A 220 12.60 -9.55 6.62
C PRO A 220 11.92 -8.85 7.80
N VAL A 221 10.73 -8.29 7.57
CA VAL A 221 9.92 -7.63 8.62
C VAL A 221 9.65 -8.58 9.79
N GLU A 222 9.49 -9.88 9.52
CA GLU A 222 9.26 -10.92 10.53
C GLU A 222 10.43 -11.14 11.51
N ALA A 223 11.62 -10.59 11.24
CA ALA A 223 12.75 -10.59 12.17
C ALA A 223 12.77 -9.37 13.09
N LEU A 224 12.03 -8.31 12.75
CA LEU A 224 11.99 -7.05 13.48
C LEU A 224 11.11 -7.17 14.72
N LEU A 225 11.67 -6.84 15.87
CA LEU A 225 10.95 -6.75 17.14
C LEU A 225 11.09 -5.35 17.73
N TYR A 226 10.17 -5.00 18.62
CA TYR A 226 10.21 -3.76 19.40
C TYR A 226 10.25 -4.07 20.88
N ASP A 227 11.08 -3.35 21.63
CA ASP A 227 11.09 -3.49 23.08
C ASP A 227 9.98 -2.67 23.75
N LYS A 228 9.96 -2.65 25.08
CA LYS A 228 8.94 -1.95 25.86
C LYS A 228 8.95 -0.43 25.66
N GLU A 229 10.05 0.14 25.16
CA GLU A 229 10.20 1.55 24.84
C GLU A 229 9.98 1.83 23.34
N ASN A 230 9.45 0.86 22.60
CA ASN A 230 9.26 0.89 21.15
C ASN A 230 10.56 1.08 20.35
N LYS A 231 11.70 0.62 20.88
CA LYS A 231 12.99 0.64 20.16
C LYS A 231 13.19 -0.64 19.35
N PRO A 232 13.56 -0.54 18.07
CA PRO A 232 13.69 -1.71 17.20
C PRO A 232 14.93 -2.54 17.55
N PHE A 233 14.78 -3.86 17.52
CA PHE A 233 15.84 -4.83 17.74
C PHE A 233 15.59 -6.13 16.98
N VAL A 234 16.64 -6.94 16.85
CA VAL A 234 16.56 -8.30 16.32
C VAL A 234 17.30 -9.28 17.23
N TYR A 235 17.10 -10.58 17.01
CA TYR A 235 17.99 -11.61 17.55
C TYR A 235 18.93 -12.14 16.47
N THR A 236 20.23 -12.12 16.74
CA THR A 236 21.27 -12.76 15.92
C THR A 236 21.75 -14.05 16.56
N ILE A 237 22.42 -14.93 15.81
CA ILE A 237 23.05 -16.13 16.39
C ILE A 237 24.55 -15.91 16.56
N LYS A 238 25.04 -16.04 17.79
CA LYS A 238 26.48 -16.01 18.11
C LYS A 238 26.80 -17.12 19.11
N LYS A 239 27.71 -18.05 18.75
CA LYS A 239 28.11 -19.21 19.58
C LYS A 239 26.90 -20.04 20.08
N ASP A 240 26.00 -20.40 19.17
CA ASP A 240 24.76 -21.15 19.46
C ASP A 240 23.80 -20.47 20.45
N GLN A 241 23.90 -19.16 20.60
CA GLN A 241 23.02 -18.37 21.45
C GLN A 241 22.40 -17.22 20.68
N ALA A 242 21.12 -16.96 20.97
CA ALA A 242 20.41 -15.78 20.52
C ALA A 242 21.02 -14.55 21.22
N LYS A 243 21.47 -13.58 20.44
CA LYS A 243 22.00 -12.31 20.94
C LYS A 243 21.05 -11.20 20.52
N LYS A 244 20.52 -10.46 21.49
CA LYS A 244 19.72 -9.26 21.23
C LYS A 244 20.63 -8.17 20.66
N VAL A 245 20.27 -7.62 19.51
CA VAL A 245 21.00 -6.54 18.85
C VAL A 245 20.04 -5.40 18.57
N MET A 246 20.29 -4.24 19.21
CA MET A 246 19.58 -3.01 18.88
C MET A 246 20.00 -2.54 17.50
N ILE A 247 19.04 -2.05 16.72
CA ILE A 247 19.26 -1.61 15.34
C ILE A 247 18.70 -0.20 15.13
N GLU A 248 19.19 0.47 14.11
CA GLU A 248 18.53 1.66 13.55
C GLU A 248 17.98 1.27 12.17
N THR A 249 16.70 1.53 11.94
CA THR A 249 16.01 1.19 10.68
C THR A 249 15.90 2.41 9.78
N GLY A 250 15.75 2.14 8.47
CA GLY A 250 15.38 3.14 7.47
C GLY A 250 13.94 2.92 7.02
N ILE A 251 13.71 2.97 5.72
CA ILE A 251 12.39 2.70 5.14
C ILE A 251 12.02 1.22 5.23
N GLN A 252 10.73 0.95 5.16
CA GLN A 252 10.16 -0.38 5.22
C GLN A 252 9.21 -0.60 4.04
N SER A 253 9.21 -1.83 3.54
CA SER A 253 8.21 -2.37 2.61
C SER A 253 7.40 -3.45 3.33
N ASP A 254 6.40 -4.02 2.68
CA ASP A 254 5.58 -5.10 3.26
C ASP A 254 6.41 -6.27 3.79
N ASN A 255 7.54 -6.58 3.14
CA ASN A 255 8.33 -7.78 3.43
C ASN A 255 9.75 -7.50 3.94
N LEU A 256 10.29 -6.31 3.71
CA LEU A 256 11.68 -5.97 4.02
C LEU A 256 11.80 -4.67 4.80
N VAL A 257 12.77 -4.62 5.72
CA VAL A 257 13.16 -3.44 6.49
C VAL A 257 14.60 -3.08 6.15
N GLN A 258 14.86 -1.82 5.84
CA GLN A 258 16.20 -1.28 5.70
C GLN A 258 16.89 -1.15 7.07
N ILE A 259 18.15 -1.57 7.14
CA ILE A 259 19.01 -1.46 8.32
C ILE A 259 20.09 -0.40 8.08
N ASN A 260 20.06 0.66 8.89
CA ASN A 260 21.04 1.74 8.87
C ASN A 260 22.21 1.48 9.82
N LYS A 261 21.95 0.89 11.00
CA LYS A 261 22.98 0.51 11.98
C LYS A 261 22.62 -0.75 12.76
N GLY A 262 23.64 -1.41 13.30
CA GLY A 262 23.52 -2.50 14.27
C GLY A 262 23.79 -3.89 13.71
N LEU A 263 23.69 -4.08 12.39
CA LEU A 263 23.99 -5.35 11.71
C LEU A 263 25.00 -5.16 10.58
N THR A 264 25.69 -6.23 10.23
CA THR A 264 26.58 -6.32 9.06
C THR A 264 26.12 -7.39 8.08
N LYS A 265 26.54 -7.26 6.82
CA LYS A 265 26.22 -8.21 5.74
C LYS A 265 26.68 -9.63 6.11
N GLY A 266 25.79 -10.59 5.91
CA GLY A 266 26.03 -12.01 6.21
C GLY A 266 25.77 -12.42 7.66
N GLU A 267 25.43 -11.50 8.57
CA GLU A 267 24.94 -11.88 9.89
C GLU A 267 23.64 -12.67 9.77
N LYS A 268 23.45 -13.67 10.65
CA LYS A 268 22.21 -14.44 10.70
C LYS A 268 21.26 -13.85 11.72
N VAL A 269 20.07 -13.47 11.26
CA VAL A 269 18.95 -13.02 12.10
C VAL A 269 17.91 -14.12 12.24
N ILE A 270 17.30 -14.21 13.41
CA ILE A 270 16.22 -15.14 13.72
C ILE A 270 14.91 -14.59 13.15
N LEU A 271 14.18 -15.44 12.42
CA LEU A 271 12.85 -15.15 11.89
C LEU A 271 11.78 -15.57 12.89
N THR A 272 10.70 -14.78 12.99
CA THR A 272 9.52 -15.05 13.84
C THR A 272 9.87 -15.56 15.24
N PRO A 273 10.76 -14.88 16.00
CA PRO A 273 11.13 -15.30 17.34
C PRO A 273 9.91 -15.27 18.27
N ASP A 274 9.70 -16.37 19.02
CA ASP A 274 8.69 -16.43 20.07
C ASP A 274 9.20 -15.84 21.40
N ASP A 275 8.31 -15.69 22.39
CA ASP A 275 8.62 -15.11 23.71
C ASP A 275 9.66 -15.91 24.53
N SER A 276 9.98 -17.14 24.13
CA SER A 276 11.03 -17.96 24.76
C SER A 276 12.43 -17.53 24.33
N ILE A 277 12.56 -16.89 23.17
CA ILE A 277 13.84 -16.39 22.67
C ILE A 277 14.18 -15.08 23.37
N LYS A 278 15.20 -15.15 24.23
CA LYS A 278 15.75 -14.04 24.98
C LYS A 278 17.25 -13.94 24.71
N ASN A 279 17.85 -12.82 25.13
CA ASN A 279 19.30 -12.68 25.05
C ASN A 279 19.99 -13.79 25.87
N GLY A 280 20.87 -14.56 25.22
CA GLY A 280 21.56 -15.71 25.80
C GLY A 280 20.83 -17.05 25.65
N THR A 281 19.59 -17.08 25.15
CA THR A 281 18.86 -18.33 24.90
C THR A 281 19.66 -19.21 23.96
N ARG A 282 19.86 -20.48 24.32
CA ARG A 282 20.57 -21.43 23.45
C ARG A 282 19.66 -21.82 22.29
N VAL A 283 20.15 -21.63 21.07
CA VAL A 283 19.38 -21.85 19.85
C VAL A 283 20.17 -22.68 18.85
N THR A 284 19.46 -23.34 17.95
CA THR A 284 20.06 -24.01 16.80
C THR A 284 19.31 -23.57 15.55
N ALA A 285 20.05 -23.12 14.54
CA ALA A 285 19.47 -22.75 13.26
C ALA A 285 18.94 -24.01 12.56
N LYS A 286 17.71 -23.93 12.04
CA LYS A 286 17.15 -24.94 11.14
C LYS A 286 17.74 -24.81 9.74
#